data_AF-A0A3D6BNY6-F1
#
_entry.id   AF-A0A3D6BNY6-F1
#
_cell.length_a   1.000
_cell.length_b   1.000
_cell.length_c   1.000
_cell.angle_alpha   90.00
_cell.angle_beta   90.00
_cell.angle_gamma   90.00
#
_symmetry.space_group_name_H-M   'P 1'
#
loop_
_entity.id
_entity.type
_entity.pdbx_description
1 polymer ?
#
loop_
_entity_poly.entity_id
_entity_poly.type
_entity_poly.pdbx_seq_one_letter_code
_entity_poly.pdbx_strand_id
1 'polypeptide(L)'
;SVSGNVLRDYLTDLFPMLELGTSAKMLSIVPLMNGGGLFETGAGGSAPKHVQQLLEENHLRWDSLGEFLALAVSLEHLSEVTNNPKAQILAEALDLATEKLLDNKKGPSRKVGEIDNRGSHFYLAMYWAEALANQTKDPDLQRIFIPIAKQLKDNETLIMQELNEVQGQTTNLGGYYELDERKTKQVMRPSQTFNTILQSIN
;
A
#
# COMPACT_ATOMS: atom_id res chain seq x y z
N SER A 1 24.57 -6.40 6.97
CA SER A 1 25.36 -7.11 8.01
C SER A 1 25.01 -8.60 7.95
N VAL A 2 25.93 -9.50 8.33
CA VAL A 2 25.61 -10.92 8.57
C VAL A 2 25.72 -11.14 10.07
N SER A 3 24.61 -11.46 10.74
CA SER A 3 24.51 -11.47 12.19
C SER A 3 23.63 -12.61 12.71
N GLY A 4 23.74 -12.91 14.01
CA GLY A 4 22.83 -13.82 14.71
C GLY A 4 21.48 -13.17 15.03
N ASN A 5 20.52 -13.96 15.53
CA ASN A 5 19.10 -13.58 15.64
C ASN A 5 18.84 -12.25 16.39
N VAL A 6 19.44 -12.08 17.57
CA VAL A 6 19.25 -10.86 18.39
C VAL A 6 19.85 -9.62 17.70
N LEU A 7 21.04 -9.76 17.12
CA LEU A 7 21.68 -8.66 16.41
C LEU A 7 20.95 -8.33 15.11
N ARG A 8 20.33 -9.30 14.43
CA ARG A 8 19.47 -9.02 13.27
C ARG A 8 18.39 -8.01 13.67
N ASP A 9 17.62 -8.34 14.70
CA ASP A 9 16.51 -7.49 15.20
C ASP A 9 16.97 -6.07 15.55
N TYR A 10 18.06 -5.95 16.32
CA TYR A 10 18.57 -4.66 16.75
C TYR A 10 19.08 -3.82 15.58
N LEU A 11 19.78 -4.44 14.63
CA LEU A 11 20.37 -3.72 13.49
C LEU A 11 19.30 -3.33 12.46
N THR A 12 18.25 -4.13 12.29
CA THR A 12 17.13 -3.82 11.38
C THR A 12 16.17 -2.76 11.91
N ASP A 13 16.22 -2.45 13.21
CA ASP A 13 15.53 -1.27 13.74
C ASP A 13 16.45 -0.04 13.76
N LEU A 14 17.69 -0.20 14.27
CA LEU A 14 18.63 0.90 14.48
C LEU A 14 18.99 1.65 13.19
N PHE A 15 19.50 0.95 12.17
CA PHE A 15 19.97 1.63 10.95
C PHE A 15 18.83 2.26 10.15
N PRO A 16 17.70 1.55 9.89
CA PRO A 16 16.58 2.15 9.18
C PRO A 16 15.94 3.33 9.90
N MET A 17 15.89 3.31 11.23
CA MET A 17 15.42 4.48 11.99
C MET A 17 16.34 5.69 11.80
N LEU A 18 17.66 5.49 11.73
CA LEU A 18 18.63 6.56 11.47
C LEU A 18 18.64 7.04 10.02
N GLU A 19 18.46 6.14 9.06
CA GLU A 19 18.55 6.44 7.63
C GLU A 19 17.23 6.97 7.05
N LEU A 20 16.10 6.41 7.48
CA LEU A 20 14.77 6.63 6.87
C LEU A 20 13.76 7.27 7.84
N GLY A 21 14.13 7.45 9.12
CA GLY A 21 13.24 7.96 10.16
C GLY A 21 12.16 6.96 10.61
N THR A 22 12.20 5.73 10.11
CA THR A 22 11.30 4.62 10.48
C THR A 22 11.86 3.28 9.99
N SER A 23 11.66 2.21 10.75
CA SER A 23 11.97 0.83 10.36
C SER A 23 10.87 0.15 9.53
N ALA A 24 9.74 0.82 9.29
CA ALA A 24 8.66 0.30 8.45
C ALA A 24 8.98 0.34 6.93
N LYS A 25 10.02 1.08 6.52
CA LYS A 25 10.39 1.29 5.11
C LYS A 25 11.54 0.37 4.67
N MET A 26 11.49 -0.88 5.12
CA MET A 26 12.52 -1.87 4.83
C MET A 26 11.93 -3.08 4.12
N LEU A 27 12.70 -3.63 3.20
CA LEU A 27 12.44 -4.94 2.61
C LEU A 27 12.86 -6.02 3.61
N SER A 28 11.94 -6.93 3.97
CA SER A 28 12.26 -8.10 4.81
C SER A 28 11.78 -9.37 4.10
N ILE A 29 12.72 -10.09 3.49
CA ILE A 29 12.46 -11.33 2.75
C ILE A 29 13.01 -12.51 3.54
N VAL A 30 12.18 -13.52 3.73
CA VAL A 30 12.54 -14.80 4.35
C VAL A 30 12.38 -15.91 3.32
N PRO A 31 13.48 -16.36 2.68
CA PRO A 31 13.48 -17.56 1.84
C PRO A 31 13.15 -18.78 2.71
N LEU A 32 12.04 -19.46 2.41
CA LEU A 32 11.64 -20.67 3.12
C LEU A 32 12.49 -21.86 2.67
N MET A 33 12.79 -22.77 3.59
CA MET A 33 13.67 -23.91 3.33
C MET A 33 13.23 -24.79 2.16
N ASN A 34 11.92 -24.87 1.90
CA ASN A 34 11.35 -25.69 0.82
C ASN A 34 11.10 -24.89 -0.47
N GLY A 35 11.81 -23.77 -0.68
CA GLY A 35 11.76 -22.98 -1.92
C GLY A 35 10.61 -21.97 -2.03
N GLY A 36 9.79 -21.82 -0.99
CA GLY A 36 8.80 -20.74 -0.91
C GLY A 36 9.40 -19.41 -0.42
N GLY A 37 8.63 -18.34 -0.48
CA GLY A 37 9.00 -17.02 0.05
C GLY A 37 8.01 -16.52 1.10
N LEU A 38 8.52 -15.91 2.16
CA LEU A 38 7.76 -15.11 3.11
C LEU A 38 8.27 -13.66 3.03
N PHE A 39 7.36 -12.71 2.82
CA PHE A 39 7.67 -11.30 2.60
C PHE A 39 7.02 -10.48 3.71
N GLU A 40 7.84 -10.05 4.67
CA GLU A 40 7.39 -9.21 5.77
C GLU A 40 7.33 -7.75 5.30
N THR A 41 6.27 -7.04 5.68
CA THR A 41 5.96 -5.69 5.18
C THR A 41 6.72 -4.59 5.94
N GLY A 42 7.78 -4.94 6.66
CA GLY A 42 8.57 -4.06 7.52
C GLY A 42 8.99 -4.73 8.83
N ALA A 43 9.84 -4.06 9.61
CA ALA A 43 10.37 -4.58 10.88
C ALA A 43 9.69 -3.98 12.14
N GLY A 44 8.68 -3.12 11.94
CA GLY A 44 8.00 -2.41 13.03
C GLY A 44 6.83 -3.18 13.67
N GLY A 45 6.31 -2.64 14.78
CA GLY A 45 5.09 -3.14 15.43
C GLY A 45 3.79 -2.59 14.82
N SER A 46 2.64 -2.95 15.40
CA SER A 46 1.30 -2.59 14.90
C SER A 46 0.83 -1.16 15.22
N ALA A 47 1.70 -0.31 15.75
CA ALA A 47 1.47 1.13 15.99
C ALA A 47 0.11 1.50 16.63
N PRO A 48 -0.17 1.14 17.90
CA PRO A 48 -1.47 1.36 18.55
C PRO A 48 -1.92 2.83 18.62
N LYS A 49 -0.97 3.78 18.61
CA LYS A 49 -1.25 5.23 18.57
C LYS A 49 -1.83 5.69 17.23
N HIS A 50 -1.73 4.90 16.16
CA HIS A 50 -2.36 5.19 14.87
C HIS A 50 -3.85 4.86 14.95
N VAL A 51 -4.20 3.75 15.62
CA VAL A 51 -5.60 3.37 15.86
C VAL A 51 -6.31 4.42 16.72
N GLN A 52 -5.64 4.97 17.74
CA GLN A 52 -6.21 6.07 18.55
C GLN A 52 -6.58 7.28 17.70
N GLN A 53 -5.67 7.75 16.82
CA GLN A 53 -5.97 8.87 15.92
C GLN A 53 -7.08 8.53 14.91
N LEU A 54 -7.11 7.30 14.40
CA LEU A 54 -8.19 6.86 13.53
C LEU A 54 -9.54 6.94 14.27
N LEU A 55 -9.62 6.48 15.52
CA LEU A 55 -10.85 6.51 16.30
C LEU A 55 -11.31 7.93 16.66
N GLU A 56 -10.38 8.80 17.03
CA GLU A 56 -10.66 10.16 17.50
C GLU A 56 -10.92 11.14 16.34
N GLU A 57 -10.17 11.02 15.25
CA GLU A 57 -10.07 12.05 14.20
C GLU A 57 -10.26 11.46 12.78
N ASN A 58 -10.58 10.18 12.65
CA ASN A 58 -10.72 9.47 11.39
C ASN A 58 -9.57 9.74 10.40
N HIS A 59 -8.33 9.76 10.91
CA HIS A 59 -7.11 9.95 10.13
C HIS A 59 -6.13 8.83 10.44
N LEU A 60 -5.73 8.07 9.41
CA LEU A 60 -4.79 6.95 9.56
C LEU A 60 -3.42 7.32 8.98
N ARG A 61 -2.47 7.67 9.85
CA ARG A 61 -1.09 8.00 9.47
C ARG A 61 -0.15 6.81 9.30
N TRP A 62 -0.69 5.61 9.10
CA TRP A 62 0.10 4.39 8.84
C TRP A 62 0.67 4.43 7.42
N ASP A 63 1.98 4.21 7.27
CA ASP A 63 2.66 4.19 5.99
C ASP A 63 2.77 2.75 5.46
N SER A 64 2.01 2.45 4.40
CA SER A 64 1.97 1.12 3.77
C SER A 64 3.09 0.89 2.76
N LEU A 65 4.12 1.74 2.69
CA LEU A 65 5.23 1.56 1.74
C LEU A 65 5.85 0.16 1.81
N GLY A 66 6.07 -0.38 3.01
CA GLY A 66 6.62 -1.72 3.17
C GLY A 66 5.69 -2.83 2.65
N GLU A 67 4.37 -2.63 2.66
CA GLU A 67 3.40 -3.55 2.05
C GLU A 67 3.52 -3.54 0.53
N PHE A 68 3.73 -2.36 -0.08
CA PHE A 68 3.89 -2.21 -1.53
C PHE A 68 5.18 -2.88 -2.00
N LEU A 69 6.28 -2.65 -1.29
CA LEU A 69 7.59 -3.26 -1.57
C LEU A 69 7.54 -4.79 -1.40
N ALA A 70 6.92 -5.28 -0.33
CA ALA A 70 6.76 -6.72 -0.10
C ALA A 70 5.88 -7.38 -1.19
N LEU A 71 4.84 -6.70 -1.66
CA LEU A 71 3.97 -7.19 -2.73
C LEU A 71 4.70 -7.27 -4.08
N ALA A 72 5.52 -6.28 -4.42
CA ALA A 72 6.32 -6.29 -5.65
C ALA A 72 7.24 -7.52 -5.68
N VAL A 73 8.04 -7.71 -4.63
CA VAL A 73 8.92 -8.89 -4.50
C VAL A 73 8.13 -10.20 -4.47
N SER A 74 6.95 -10.23 -3.83
CA SER A 74 6.10 -11.41 -3.84
C SER A 74 5.62 -11.78 -5.26
N LEU A 75 5.35 -10.79 -6.11
CA LEU A 75 4.96 -10.99 -7.50
C LEU A 75 6.15 -11.42 -8.37
N GLU A 76 7.35 -10.88 -8.12
CA GLU A 76 8.59 -11.35 -8.76
C GLU A 76 8.88 -12.81 -8.42
N HIS A 77 8.82 -13.17 -7.14
CA HIS A 77 9.02 -14.55 -6.70
C HIS A 77 7.99 -15.49 -7.35
N LEU A 78 6.71 -15.09 -7.41
CA LEU A 78 5.67 -15.86 -8.09
C LEU A 78 6.00 -16.05 -9.58
N SER A 79 6.46 -14.99 -10.25
CA SER A 79 6.89 -15.04 -11.66
C SER A 79 7.98 -16.09 -11.86
N GLU A 80 9.02 -16.08 -11.03
CA GLU A 80 10.15 -16.99 -11.13
C GLU A 80 9.76 -18.45 -10.86
N VAL A 81 9.08 -18.72 -9.74
CA VAL A 81 8.82 -20.11 -9.30
C VAL A 81 7.70 -20.79 -10.08
N THR A 82 6.81 -20.02 -10.71
CA THR A 82 5.70 -20.55 -11.52
C THR A 82 5.85 -20.28 -13.02
N ASN A 83 6.94 -19.62 -13.44
CA ASN A 83 7.14 -19.14 -14.80
C ASN A 83 5.93 -18.32 -15.30
N ASN A 84 5.50 -17.34 -14.49
CA ASN A 84 4.33 -16.51 -14.74
C ASN A 84 4.74 -15.09 -15.19
N PRO A 85 4.88 -14.84 -16.50
CA PRO A 85 5.33 -13.54 -17.01
C PRO A 85 4.36 -12.40 -16.69
N LYS A 86 3.06 -12.68 -16.48
CA LYS A 86 2.11 -11.65 -16.05
C LYS A 86 2.41 -11.15 -14.64
N ALA A 87 2.86 -12.02 -13.75
CA ALA A 87 3.29 -11.63 -12.41
C ALA A 87 4.51 -10.70 -12.47
N GLN A 88 5.47 -10.96 -13.38
CA GLN A 88 6.59 -10.04 -13.61
C GLN A 88 6.13 -8.64 -14.01
N ILE A 89 5.20 -8.55 -14.95
CA ILE A 89 4.68 -7.27 -15.43
C ILE A 89 3.97 -6.51 -14.32
N LEU A 90 3.20 -7.21 -13.47
CA LEU A 90 2.56 -6.62 -12.30
C LEU A 90 3.58 -6.09 -11.30
N ALA A 91 4.67 -6.84 -11.04
CA ALA A 91 5.75 -6.43 -10.14
C ALA A 91 6.46 -5.17 -10.64
N GLU A 92 6.95 -5.18 -11.87
CA GLU A 92 7.67 -4.04 -12.47
C GLU A 92 6.79 -2.78 -12.52
N ALA A 93 5.50 -2.93 -12.83
CA ALA A 93 4.57 -1.82 -12.82
C ALA A 93 4.31 -1.29 -11.40
N LEU A 94 4.36 -2.14 -10.38
CA LEU A 94 4.20 -1.76 -8.97
C LEU A 94 5.44 -1.03 -8.45
N ASP A 95 6.63 -1.44 -8.88
CA ASP A 95 7.88 -0.72 -8.57
C ASP A 95 7.85 0.70 -9.14
N LEU A 96 7.50 0.85 -10.42
CA LEU A 96 7.34 2.16 -11.05
C LEU A 96 6.28 3.02 -10.35
N ALA A 97 5.17 2.41 -9.90
CA ALA A 97 4.13 3.09 -9.15
C ALA A 97 4.62 3.57 -7.78
N THR A 98 5.43 2.76 -7.11
CA THR A 98 6.01 3.04 -5.79
C THR A 98 7.05 4.15 -5.89
N GLU A 99 7.93 4.12 -6.90
CA GLU A 99 8.86 5.22 -7.21
C GLU A 99 8.09 6.53 -7.43
N LYS A 100 7.06 6.50 -8.28
CA LYS A 100 6.24 7.68 -8.58
C LYS A 100 5.50 8.20 -7.36
N LEU A 101 5.04 7.33 -6.45
CA LEU A 101 4.44 7.70 -5.17
C LEU A 101 5.43 8.48 -4.29
N LEU A 102 6.68 8.01 -4.21
CA LEU A 102 7.74 8.65 -3.44
C LEU A 102 8.15 9.99 -4.05
N ASP A 103 8.36 10.05 -5.36
CA ASP A 103 8.73 11.28 -6.08
C ASP A 103 7.68 12.38 -5.91
N ASN A 104 6.40 12.01 -5.96
CA ASN A 104 5.28 12.93 -5.77
C ASN A 104 4.89 13.14 -4.30
N LYS A 105 5.64 12.55 -3.36
CA LYS A 105 5.42 12.65 -1.91
C LYS A 105 3.97 12.32 -1.50
N LYS A 106 3.38 11.29 -2.10
CA LYS A 106 2.00 10.85 -1.85
C LYS A 106 1.89 9.84 -0.70
N GLY A 107 2.83 9.89 0.25
CA GLY A 107 2.73 9.16 1.52
C GLY A 107 1.76 9.85 2.50
N PRO A 108 1.32 9.14 3.55
CA PRO A 108 0.42 9.70 4.56
C PRO A 108 1.10 10.83 5.34
N SER A 109 0.35 11.91 5.57
CA SER A 109 0.69 12.93 6.55
C SER A 109 0.37 12.43 7.97
N ARG A 110 0.81 13.21 8.96
CA ARG A 110 0.45 13.02 10.37
C ARG A 110 -0.73 13.90 10.80
N LYS A 111 -1.10 14.88 9.97
CA LYS A 111 -2.08 15.92 10.28
C LYS A 111 -3.43 15.57 9.67
N VAL A 112 -4.48 15.69 10.48
CA VAL A 112 -5.87 15.56 10.04
C VAL A 112 -6.18 16.61 8.98
N GLY A 113 -6.97 16.21 7.97
CA GLY A 113 -7.33 17.04 6.82
C GLY A 113 -6.28 17.03 5.70
N GLU A 114 -5.11 16.43 5.92
CA GLU A 114 -4.15 16.13 4.88
C GLU A 114 -4.30 14.67 4.41
N ILE A 115 -3.58 14.29 3.35
CA ILE A 115 -3.56 12.91 2.85
C ILE A 115 -3.22 11.92 3.96
N ASP A 116 -3.96 10.83 4.05
CA ASP A 116 -3.70 9.73 4.98
C ASP A 116 -3.45 8.41 4.24
N ASN A 117 -3.39 7.28 4.96
CA ASN A 117 -3.16 5.95 4.39
C ASN A 117 -4.11 5.60 3.23
N ARG A 118 -5.39 5.96 3.32
CA ARG A 118 -6.37 5.64 2.27
C ARG A 118 -6.07 6.42 1.00
N GLY A 119 -5.65 7.67 1.15
CA GLY A 119 -5.20 8.51 0.04
C GLY A 119 -3.93 7.97 -0.62
N SER A 120 -2.94 7.51 0.15
CA SER A 120 -1.72 6.92 -0.44
C SER A 120 -2.01 5.64 -1.23
N HIS A 121 -2.93 4.80 -0.74
CA HIS A 121 -3.42 3.62 -1.47
C HIS A 121 -4.11 3.99 -2.80
N PHE A 122 -4.93 5.05 -2.82
CA PHE A 122 -5.52 5.56 -4.06
C PHE A 122 -4.45 6.01 -5.06
N TYR A 123 -3.46 6.81 -4.63
CA TYR A 123 -2.39 7.26 -5.52
C TYR A 123 -1.54 6.11 -6.05
N LEU A 124 -1.22 5.12 -5.21
CA LEU A 124 -0.53 3.91 -5.67
C LEU A 124 -1.36 3.18 -6.73
N ALA A 125 -2.65 2.94 -6.48
CA ALA A 125 -3.53 2.27 -7.44
C ALA A 125 -3.61 3.03 -8.78
N MET A 126 -3.67 4.36 -8.74
CA MET A 126 -3.66 5.21 -9.94
C MET A 126 -2.34 5.08 -10.71
N TYR A 127 -1.19 5.18 -10.04
CA TYR A 127 0.12 5.06 -10.69
C TYR A 127 0.40 3.65 -11.19
N TRP A 128 -0.10 2.62 -10.49
CA TRP A 128 0.05 1.23 -10.92
C TRP A 128 -0.81 0.93 -12.15
N ALA A 129 -2.07 1.39 -12.17
CA ALA A 129 -2.92 1.29 -13.34
C ALA A 129 -2.32 2.05 -14.55
N GLU A 130 -1.73 3.22 -14.32
CA GLU A 130 -1.02 3.99 -15.35
C GLU A 130 0.17 3.22 -15.92
N ALA A 131 1.02 2.63 -15.07
CA ALA A 131 2.15 1.81 -15.52
C ALA A 131 1.68 0.57 -16.31
N LEU A 132 0.63 -0.10 -15.86
CA LEU A 132 0.02 -1.24 -16.55
C LEU A 132 -0.64 -0.88 -17.88
N ALA A 133 -1.19 0.33 -18.00
CA ALA A 133 -1.72 0.86 -19.25
C ALA A 133 -0.63 1.27 -20.25
N ASN A 134 0.57 1.62 -19.76
CA ASN A 134 1.68 2.10 -20.59
C ASN A 134 2.67 1.01 -21.01
N GLN A 135 2.73 -0.12 -20.31
CA GLN A 135 3.61 -1.24 -20.70
C GLN A 135 3.17 -1.88 -22.02
N THR A 136 4.14 -2.47 -22.74
CA THR A 136 3.94 -3.08 -24.06
C THR A 136 4.24 -4.59 -24.09
N LYS A 137 4.51 -5.19 -22.93
CA LYS A 137 4.86 -6.61 -22.76
C LYS A 137 3.63 -7.52 -22.85
N ASP A 138 2.46 -7.05 -22.41
CA ASP A 138 1.19 -7.78 -22.45
C ASP A 138 0.03 -6.87 -22.89
N PRO A 139 -0.41 -6.98 -24.16
CA PRO A 139 -1.50 -6.15 -24.70
C PRO A 139 -2.86 -6.40 -24.04
N ASP A 140 -3.10 -7.58 -23.47
CA ASP A 140 -4.37 -7.88 -22.80
C ASP A 140 -4.46 -7.17 -21.45
N LEU A 141 -3.40 -7.24 -20.65
CA LEU A 141 -3.28 -6.45 -19.42
C LEU A 141 -3.36 -4.95 -19.74
N GLN A 142 -2.66 -4.51 -20.78
CA GLN A 142 -2.71 -3.12 -21.22
C GLN A 142 -4.15 -2.66 -21.49
N ARG A 143 -4.91 -3.45 -22.27
CA ARG A 143 -6.30 -3.16 -22.63
C ARG A 143 -7.24 -3.11 -21.42
N ILE A 144 -7.01 -3.94 -20.40
CA ILE A 144 -7.78 -3.90 -19.15
C ILE A 144 -7.50 -2.60 -18.40
N PHE A 145 -6.23 -2.20 -18.29
CA PHE A 145 -5.85 -1.08 -17.42
C PHE A 145 -5.92 0.30 -18.08
N ILE A 146 -5.93 0.43 -19.42
CA ILE A 146 -6.17 1.72 -20.11
C ILE A 146 -7.44 2.44 -19.59
N PRO A 147 -8.64 1.84 -19.61
CA PRO A 147 -9.84 2.53 -19.13
C PRO A 147 -9.79 2.80 -17.62
N ILE A 148 -9.17 1.92 -16.84
CA ILE A 148 -9.04 2.07 -15.38
C ILE A 148 -8.13 3.24 -15.02
N ALA A 149 -6.95 3.32 -15.65
CA ALA A 149 -6.00 4.42 -15.46
C ALA A 149 -6.66 5.76 -15.79
N LYS A 150 -7.42 5.81 -16.90
CA LYS A 150 -8.18 7.00 -17.28
C LYS A 150 -9.24 7.37 -16.23
N GLN A 151 -10.05 6.41 -15.78
CA GLN A 151 -11.10 6.66 -14.79
C GLN A 151 -10.52 7.14 -13.45
N LEU A 152 -9.43 6.53 -12.97
CA LEU A 152 -8.75 6.97 -11.74
C LEU A 152 -8.20 8.38 -11.89
N LYS A 153 -7.60 8.70 -13.04
CA LYS A 153 -7.04 10.02 -13.31
C LYS A 153 -8.09 11.11 -13.43
N ASP A 154 -9.17 10.85 -14.17
CA ASP A 154 -10.26 11.81 -14.38
C ASP A 154 -11.01 12.12 -13.06
N ASN A 155 -11.07 11.16 -12.14
CA ASN A 155 -11.76 11.28 -10.86
C ASN A 155 -10.82 11.59 -9.67
N GLU A 156 -9.55 11.91 -9.92
CA GLU A 156 -8.53 12.13 -8.87
C GLU A 156 -8.99 13.12 -7.79
N THR A 157 -9.48 14.29 -8.21
CA THR A 157 -9.96 15.33 -7.29
C THR A 157 -11.17 14.87 -6.48
N LEU A 158 -12.14 14.21 -7.12
CA LEU A 158 -13.36 13.75 -6.47
C LEU A 158 -13.07 12.65 -5.43
N ILE A 159 -12.24 11.67 -5.80
CA ILE A 159 -11.85 10.59 -4.89
C ILE A 159 -11.11 11.15 -3.68
N MET A 160 -10.14 12.05 -3.89
CA MET A 160 -9.41 12.67 -2.78
C MET A 160 -10.31 13.52 -1.88
N GLN A 161 -11.31 14.20 -2.46
CA GLN A 161 -12.32 14.92 -1.69
C GLN A 161 -13.12 13.95 -0.81
N GLU A 162 -13.69 12.87 -1.39
CA GLU A 162 -14.44 11.86 -0.64
C GLU A 162 -13.62 11.22 0.48
N LEU A 163 -12.32 10.96 0.25
CA LEU A 163 -11.42 10.41 1.26
C LEU A 163 -11.08 11.41 2.39
N ASN A 164 -11.04 12.71 2.09
CA ASN A 164 -10.68 13.75 3.07
C ASN A 164 -11.88 14.28 3.86
N GLU A 165 -13.09 14.32 3.28
CA GLU A 165 -14.30 14.85 3.92
C GLU A 165 -14.72 14.09 5.19
N VAL A 166 -14.34 12.81 5.29
CA VAL A 166 -14.64 11.99 6.46
C VAL A 166 -13.67 12.25 7.63
N GLN A 167 -12.55 12.94 7.41
CA GLN A 167 -11.55 13.21 8.45
C GLN A 167 -12.03 14.28 9.44
N GLY A 168 -11.43 14.30 10.64
CA GLY A 168 -11.76 15.22 11.73
C GLY A 168 -13.00 14.83 12.54
N GLN A 169 -13.62 13.70 12.21
CA GLN A 169 -14.79 13.16 12.91
C GLN A 169 -14.38 11.93 13.70
N THR A 170 -14.96 11.75 14.88
CA THR A 170 -14.85 10.49 15.63
C THR A 170 -15.45 9.34 14.83
N THR A 171 -14.81 8.17 14.84
CA THR A 171 -15.29 6.98 14.15
C THR A 171 -15.41 5.79 15.08
N ASN A 172 -16.19 4.78 14.68
CA ASN A 172 -16.45 3.59 15.47
C ASN A 172 -16.19 2.34 14.63
N LEU A 173 -15.16 1.58 15.00
CA LEU A 173 -14.79 0.32 14.35
C LEU A 173 -15.55 -0.90 14.92
N GLY A 174 -16.40 -0.71 15.93
CA GLY A 174 -17.17 -1.78 16.57
C GLY A 174 -16.36 -2.69 17.50
N GLY A 175 -15.10 -2.37 17.75
CA GLY A 175 -14.21 -3.07 18.67
C GLY A 175 -12.78 -2.52 18.58
N TYR A 176 -11.81 -3.24 19.17
CA TYR A 176 -10.39 -2.89 19.11
C TYR A 176 -9.52 -4.08 18.69
N TYR A 177 -9.57 -5.18 19.45
CA TYR A 177 -8.88 -6.43 19.09
C TYR A 177 -9.64 -7.25 18.06
N GLU A 178 -10.97 -7.23 18.13
CA GLU A 178 -11.88 -7.84 17.17
C GLU A 178 -12.83 -6.74 16.69
N LEU A 179 -12.73 -6.37 15.41
CA LEU A 179 -13.47 -5.26 14.82
C LEU A 179 -14.75 -5.75 14.15
N ASP A 180 -15.76 -4.89 14.08
CA ASP A 180 -16.94 -5.14 13.24
C ASP A 180 -16.55 -4.93 11.77
N GLU A 181 -16.61 -6.00 10.98
CA GLU A 181 -16.16 -6.00 9.58
C GLU A 181 -16.89 -4.95 8.73
N ARG A 182 -18.20 -4.78 8.95
CA ARG A 182 -19.01 -3.83 8.18
C ARG A 182 -18.61 -2.40 8.51
N LYS A 183 -18.43 -2.07 9.78
CA LYS A 183 -17.99 -0.74 10.23
C LYS A 183 -16.58 -0.44 9.74
N THR A 184 -15.64 -1.38 9.89
CA THR A 184 -14.26 -1.20 9.40
C THR A 184 -14.24 -0.99 7.89
N LYS A 185 -15.00 -1.76 7.10
CA LYS A 185 -15.11 -1.55 5.65
C LYS A 185 -15.63 -0.15 5.30
N GLN A 186 -16.66 0.33 6.00
CA GLN A 186 -17.22 1.67 5.77
C GLN A 186 -16.19 2.77 6.08
N VAL A 187 -15.42 2.63 7.16
CA VAL A 187 -14.39 3.60 7.56
C VAL A 187 -13.18 3.58 6.63
N MET A 188 -12.75 2.39 6.20
CA MET A 188 -11.55 2.22 5.39
C MET A 188 -11.78 2.44 3.90
N ARG A 189 -13.04 2.35 3.42
CA ARG A 189 -13.39 2.52 2.01
C ARG A 189 -14.53 3.54 1.81
N PRO A 190 -14.37 4.80 2.26
CA PRO A 190 -15.45 5.78 2.22
C PRO A 190 -15.71 6.36 0.82
N SER A 191 -14.74 6.29 -0.11
CA SER A 191 -14.90 6.79 -1.48
C SER A 191 -15.72 5.83 -2.34
N GLN A 192 -16.98 6.21 -2.62
CA GLN A 192 -17.86 5.44 -3.49
C GLN A 192 -17.35 5.42 -4.94
N THR A 193 -16.78 6.54 -5.39
CA THR A 193 -16.21 6.65 -6.74
C THR A 193 -15.05 5.68 -6.91
N PHE A 194 -14.10 5.67 -5.97
CA PHE A 194 -12.97 4.74 -6.02
C PHE A 194 -13.41 3.27 -5.94
N ASN A 195 -14.34 2.96 -5.02
CA ASN A 195 -14.88 1.61 -4.90
C ASN A 195 -15.54 1.11 -6.19
N THR A 196 -16.28 1.97 -6.88
CA THR A 196 -16.97 1.62 -8.13
C THR A 196 -15.97 1.33 -9.24
N ILE A 197 -14.89 2.12 -9.36
CA ILE A 197 -13.83 1.88 -10.34
C ILE A 197 -13.13 0.54 -10.06
N LEU A 198 -12.76 0.25 -8.80
CA LEU A 198 -12.12 -1.01 -8.45
C LEU A 198 -13.01 -2.23 -8.72
N GLN A 199 -14.33 -2.11 -8.53
CA GLN A 199 -15.29 -3.19 -8.84
C GLN A 199 -15.45 -3.45 -10.34
N SER A 200 -15.05 -2.50 -11.20
CA SER A 200 -15.11 -2.68 -12.66
C SER A 200 -13.95 -3.51 -13.23
N ILE A 201 -12.91 -3.75 -12.42
CA ILE A 201 -11.77 -4.61 -12.76
C ILE A 201 -12.23 -6.07 -12.56
N ASN A 202 -12.75 -6.68 -13.62
CA ASN A 202 -13.14 -8.09 -13.66
C ASN A 202 -12.02 -8.95 -14.27
#